data_AF-X0VZD4-F1
#
_entry.id   AF-X0VZD4-F1
#
_cell.length_a   1.000
_cell.length_b   1.000
_cell.length_c   1.000
_cell.angle_alpha   90.00
_cell.angle_beta   90.00
_cell.angle_gamma   90.00
#
_symmetry.space_group_name_H-M   'P 1'
#
loop_
_entity.id
_entity.type
_entity.pdbx_description
1 polymer ?
#
loop_
_entity_poly.entity_id
_entity_poly.type
_entity_poly.pdbx_seq_one_letter_code
_entity_poly.pdbx_strand_id
1 'polypeptide(L)'
;MTPLLEDLITLNQIVETLNRAVDVHGALDSALARLVELMGLETGWIFVKAPMAENRGEAEGYVLAAHYNLPPALADAGLWAGGCQCQSLCDQGRLTEAYNEVSCSRLGSASGDRRRLA
;
A
#
# COMPACT_ATOMS: atom_id res chain seq x y z
N MET A 1 -23.25 2.26 -21.97
CA MET A 1 -22.93 3.14 -20.81
C MET A 1 -21.48 3.57 -21.00
N THR A 2 -21.17 4.87 -20.95
CA THR A 2 -19.85 5.39 -21.32
C THR A 2 -18.82 5.16 -20.20
N PRO A 3 -17.58 4.73 -20.52
CA PRO A 3 -16.55 4.39 -19.51
C PRO A 3 -16.25 5.54 -18.54
N LEU A 4 -16.34 6.79 -19.02
CA LEU A 4 -16.14 7.99 -18.21
C LEU A 4 -17.15 8.15 -17.05
N LEU A 5 -18.34 7.58 -17.17
CA LEU A 5 -19.35 7.61 -16.11
C LEU A 5 -19.03 6.57 -15.02
N GLU A 6 -18.47 5.42 -15.39
CA GLU A 6 -18.07 4.37 -14.44
C GLU A 6 -16.88 4.81 -13.60
N ASP A 7 -15.90 5.48 -14.21
CA ASP A 7 -14.76 6.08 -13.51
C ASP A 7 -15.21 7.10 -12.46
N LEU A 8 -16.17 7.95 -12.84
CA LEU A 8 -16.66 9.05 -11.99
C LEU A 8 -17.55 8.55 -10.85
N ILE A 9 -18.40 7.56 -11.12
CA ILE A 9 -19.15 6.84 -10.07
C ILE A 9 -18.18 6.20 -9.09
N THR A 10 -17.11 5.60 -9.60
CA THR A 10 -16.20 4.89 -8.72
C THR A 10 -15.32 5.83 -7.89
N LEU A 11 -14.83 6.91 -8.47
CA LEU A 11 -14.16 7.98 -7.72
C LEU A 11 -15.05 8.50 -6.58
N ASN A 12 -16.33 8.71 -6.85
CA ASN A 12 -17.29 9.12 -5.81
C ASN A 12 -17.45 8.06 -4.72
N GLN A 13 -17.55 6.77 -5.08
CA GLN A 13 -17.64 5.70 -4.09
C GLN A 13 -16.41 5.65 -3.18
N ILE A 14 -15.20 5.81 -3.74
CA ILE A 14 -13.96 5.87 -2.96
C ILE A 14 -14.00 7.07 -1.99
N VAL A 15 -14.40 8.25 -2.48
CA VAL A 15 -14.51 9.47 -1.67
C VAL A 15 -15.52 9.29 -0.53
N GLU A 16 -16.69 8.69 -0.80
CA GLU A 16 -17.69 8.42 0.25
C GLU A 16 -17.20 7.42 1.30
N THR A 17 -16.52 6.35 0.87
CA THR A 17 -15.94 5.36 1.77
C THR A 17 -14.87 5.97 2.67
N LEU A 18 -13.96 6.79 2.10
CA LEU A 18 -12.94 7.50 2.86
C LEU A 18 -13.57 8.51 3.84
N ASN A 19 -14.58 9.26 3.40
CA ASN A 19 -15.23 10.29 4.23
C ASN A 19 -16.11 9.72 5.35
N ARG A 20 -16.54 8.46 5.27
CA ARG A 20 -17.36 7.80 6.30
C ARG A 20 -16.54 6.94 7.27
N ALA A 21 -15.26 6.75 7.01
CA ALA A 21 -14.43 5.91 7.84
C ALA A 21 -14.12 6.60 9.19
N VAL A 22 -14.46 5.93 10.28
CA VAL A 22 -14.20 6.37 11.66
C VAL A 22 -12.76 6.01 12.09
N ASP A 23 -12.12 5.11 11.34
CA ASP A 23 -10.77 4.60 11.56
C ASP A 23 -9.97 4.65 10.26
N VAL A 24 -8.75 5.19 10.34
CA VAL A 24 -7.84 5.38 9.20
C VAL A 24 -7.45 4.03 8.58
N HIS A 25 -7.28 2.99 9.39
CA HIS A 25 -6.93 1.66 8.88
C HIS A 25 -8.08 1.06 8.05
N GLY A 26 -9.30 1.06 8.59
CA GLY A 26 -10.48 0.59 7.84
C GLY A 26 -10.76 1.38 6.55
N ALA A 27 -10.47 2.68 6.55
CA ALA A 27 -10.56 3.53 5.35
C ALA A 27 -9.57 3.06 4.27
N LEU A 28 -8.31 2.85 4.66
CA LEU A 28 -7.22 2.46 3.76
C LEU A 28 -7.43 1.05 3.20
N ASP A 29 -7.86 0.09 4.02
CA ASP A 29 -8.18 -1.27 3.55
C ASP A 29 -9.27 -1.25 2.48
N SER A 30 -10.36 -0.51 2.74
CA SER A 30 -11.50 -0.43 1.82
C SER A 30 -11.14 0.29 0.52
N ALA A 31 -10.42 1.40 0.62
CA ALA A 31 -10.00 2.17 -0.55
C ALA A 31 -8.98 1.41 -1.39
N LEU A 32 -8.02 0.72 -0.76
CA LEU A 32 -7.01 -0.08 -1.46
C LEU A 32 -7.65 -1.23 -2.22
N ALA A 33 -8.57 -1.98 -1.60
CA ALA A 33 -9.30 -3.05 -2.25
C ALA A 33 -9.99 -2.56 -3.52
N ARG A 34 -10.72 -1.43 -3.42
CA ARG A 34 -11.44 -0.85 -4.53
C ARG A 34 -10.51 -0.34 -5.64
N LEU A 35 -9.39 0.29 -5.29
CA LEU A 35 -8.39 0.76 -6.25
C LEU A 35 -7.73 -0.39 -7.02
N VAL A 36 -7.35 -1.46 -6.33
CA VAL A 36 -6.73 -2.64 -6.97
C VAL A 36 -7.68 -3.24 -8.00
N GLU A 37 -8.95 -3.41 -7.64
CA GLU A 37 -9.98 -3.93 -8.56
C GLU A 37 -10.17 -3.04 -9.79
N LEU A 38 -10.24 -1.72 -9.62
CA LEU A 38 -10.46 -0.77 -10.73
C LEU A 38 -9.31 -0.71 -11.71
N MET A 39 -8.09 -0.76 -11.18
CA MET A 39 -6.88 -0.71 -11.99
C MET A 39 -6.59 -2.04 -12.69
N GLY A 40 -7.42 -3.08 -12.48
CA GLY A 40 -7.19 -4.42 -12.99
C GLY A 40 -5.93 -5.07 -12.42
N LEU A 41 -5.54 -4.68 -11.20
CA LEU A 41 -4.40 -5.24 -10.49
C LEU A 41 -4.83 -6.43 -9.64
N GLU A 42 -3.88 -7.31 -9.30
CA GLU A 42 -4.20 -8.48 -8.48
C GLU A 42 -4.03 -8.23 -6.97
N THR A 43 -3.11 -7.34 -6.59
CA THR A 43 -2.70 -7.13 -5.19
C THR A 43 -2.17 -5.71 -4.97
N GLY A 44 -2.20 -5.25 -3.73
CA GLY A 44 -1.62 -3.97 -3.34
C GLY A 44 -1.38 -3.88 -1.83
N TRP A 45 -0.58 -2.92 -1.40
CA TRP A 45 -0.32 -2.62 0.01
C TRP A 45 0.05 -1.15 0.22
N ILE A 46 -0.21 -0.66 1.43
CA ILE A 46 0.06 0.73 1.82
C ILE A 46 0.93 0.72 3.07
N PHE A 47 2.04 1.47 3.00
CA PHE A 47 2.85 1.80 4.16
C PHE A 47 2.60 3.26 4.57
N VAL A 48 2.40 3.48 5.87
CA VAL A 48 2.32 4.81 6.46
C VAL A 48 3.54 5.03 7.32
N LYS A 49 4.18 6.19 7.16
CA LYS A 49 5.27 6.61 8.05
C LYS A 49 4.64 7.10 9.36
N ALA A 50 4.92 6.39 10.45
CA ALA A 50 4.51 6.86 11.77
C ALA A 50 5.32 8.14 12.12
N PRO A 51 4.72 9.14 12.79
CA PRO A 51 5.48 10.22 13.39
C PRO A 51 6.54 9.63 14.32
N MET A 52 7.70 10.29 14.46
CA MET A 52 8.71 9.87 15.43
C MET A 52 8.05 9.73 16.79
N ALA A 53 8.12 8.52 17.36
CA ALA A 53 7.55 8.26 18.66
C ALA A 53 8.22 9.21 19.68
N GLU A 54 7.40 10.04 20.31
CA GLU A 54 7.84 10.90 21.43
C GLU A 54 8.35 10.04 22.60
N ASN A 55 8.01 8.74 22.60
CA ASN A 55 8.45 7.72 23.55
C ASN A 55 9.44 6.73 22.91
N ARG A 56 10.62 6.58 23.54
CA ARG A 56 11.74 5.68 23.19
C ARG A 56 11.42 4.18 23.25
N GLY A 57 10.37 3.72 22.57
CA GLY A 57 9.97 2.31 22.57
C GLY A 57 9.12 1.86 21.38
N GLU A 58 8.46 2.79 20.69
CA GLU A 58 7.79 2.48 19.42
C GLU A 58 8.81 2.64 18.29
N ALA A 59 8.89 1.64 17.42
CA ALA A 59 9.85 1.62 16.33
C ALA A 59 9.60 2.83 15.42
N GLU A 60 10.56 3.76 15.39
CA GLU A 60 10.64 4.78 14.34
C GLU A 60 10.54 4.06 12.98
N GLY A 61 9.55 4.38 12.15
CA GLY A 61 9.48 3.78 10.82
C GLY A 61 8.13 3.72 10.13
N TYR A 62 8.07 2.84 9.14
CA TYR A 62 6.92 2.59 8.29
C TYR A 62 6.12 1.40 8.81
N VAL A 63 4.81 1.60 8.95
CA VAL A 63 3.85 0.57 9.35
C VAL A 63 3.04 0.14 8.13
N LEU A 64 2.85 -1.17 7.96
CA LEU A 64 1.92 -1.70 6.96
C LEU A 64 0.50 -1.37 7.42
N ALA A 65 -0.11 -0.37 6.79
CA ALA A 65 -1.38 0.19 7.22
C ALA A 65 -2.59 -0.52 6.59
N ALA A 66 -2.40 -1.07 5.38
CA ALA A 66 -3.41 -1.82 4.65
C ALA A 66 -2.75 -2.77 3.64
N HIS A 67 -3.41 -3.89 3.34
CA HIS A 67 -2.99 -4.80 2.27
C HIS A 67 -4.17 -5.51 1.63
N TYR A 68 -4.07 -5.85 0.35
CA TYR A 68 -5.11 -6.55 -0.38
C TYR A 68 -4.54 -7.70 -1.21
N ASN A 69 -5.15 -8.89 -1.04
CA ASN A 69 -4.87 -10.10 -1.81
C ASN A 69 -3.37 -10.41 -2.00
N LEU A 70 -2.59 -10.34 -0.93
CA LEU A 70 -1.14 -10.59 -0.98
C LEU A 70 -0.85 -12.01 -1.50
N PRO A 71 0.17 -12.17 -2.38
CA PRO A 71 0.74 -13.48 -2.70
C PRO A 71 1.16 -14.24 -1.43
N PRO A 72 1.08 -15.58 -1.43
CA PRO A 72 1.47 -16.38 -0.26
C PRO A 72 2.88 -16.07 0.26
N ALA A 73 3.84 -15.79 -0.62
CA ALA A 73 5.21 -15.43 -0.22
C ALA A 73 5.32 -14.10 0.54
N LEU A 74 4.30 -13.25 0.47
CA LEU A 74 4.24 -11.94 1.15
C LEU A 74 3.25 -11.95 2.31
N ALA A 75 2.60 -13.07 2.62
CA ALA A 75 1.68 -13.18 3.75
C ALA A 75 2.41 -13.25 5.11
N ASP A 76 3.73 -13.43 5.12
CA ASP A 76 4.54 -13.46 6.34
C ASP A 76 4.76 -12.04 6.89
N ALA A 77 4.30 -11.80 8.12
CA ALA A 77 4.49 -10.54 8.85
C ALA A 77 5.98 -10.14 8.97
N GLY A 78 6.89 -11.12 9.05
CA GLY A 78 8.33 -10.89 9.14
C GLY A 78 8.92 -10.20 7.91
N LEU A 79 8.31 -10.38 6.73
CA LEU A 79 8.78 -9.79 5.49
C LEU A 79 8.50 -8.29 5.39
N TRP A 80 7.50 -7.82 6.14
CA TRP A 80 7.11 -6.41 6.20
C TRP A 80 7.90 -5.63 7.26
N ALA A 81 8.63 -6.33 8.13
CA ALA A 81 9.54 -5.72 9.09
C ALA A 81 10.81 -5.18 8.41
N GLY A 82 11.45 -4.18 9.03
CA GLY A 82 12.67 -3.55 8.52
C GLY A 82 12.43 -2.55 7.39
N GLY A 83 13.51 -2.03 6.80
CA GLY A 83 13.46 -1.04 5.73
C GLY A 83 13.35 -1.63 4.33
N CYS A 84 12.71 -0.90 3.40
CA CYS A 84 12.70 -1.21 1.97
C CYS A 84 13.25 -0.03 1.15
N GLN A 85 13.80 -0.31 -0.03
CA GLN A 85 14.31 0.72 -0.95
C GLN A 85 13.27 1.82 -1.25
N CYS A 86 12.00 1.46 -1.42
CA CYS A 86 10.93 2.44 -1.64
C CYS A 86 10.73 3.38 -0.43
N GLN A 87 10.93 2.87 0.79
CA GLN A 87 10.85 3.65 2.02
C GLN A 87 12.04 4.60 2.13
N SER A 88 13.25 4.14 1.81
CA SER A 88 14.43 5.03 1.77
C SER A 88 14.29 6.14 0.73
N LEU A 89 13.70 5.86 -0.43
CA LEU A 89 13.40 6.89 -1.43
C LEU A 89 12.34 7.89 -0.94
N CYS A 90 11.31 7.40 -0.25
CA CYS A 90 10.29 8.22 0.38
C CYS A 90 10.90 9.14 1.46
N ASP A 91 11.75 8.60 2.34
CA ASP A 91 12.46 9.36 3.38
C ASP A 91 13.37 10.46 2.80
N GLN A 92 14.01 10.18 1.66
CA GLN A 92 14.85 11.14 0.94
C GLN A 92 14.05 12.17 0.15
N GLY A 93 12.72 12.11 0.16
CA GLY A 93 11.87 12.98 -0.65
C GLY A 93 12.06 12.78 -2.16
N ARG A 94 12.52 11.59 -2.57
CA ARG A 94 12.86 11.26 -3.96
C ARG A 94 11.72 10.60 -4.73
N LEU A 95 10.54 10.45 -4.11
CA LEU A 95 9.33 10.01 -4.79
C LEU A 95 8.56 11.24 -5.33
N THR A 96 9.21 12.04 -6.18
CA THR A 96 8.70 13.35 -6.64
C THR A 96 7.81 13.30 -7.88
N GLU A 97 7.75 12.18 -8.58
CA GLU A 97 6.97 11.96 -9.81
C GLU A 97 6.22 10.64 -9.74
N ALA A 98 5.35 10.36 -10.72
CA ALA A 98 4.70 9.07 -10.84
C ALA A 98 5.74 8.00 -11.23
N TYR A 99 6.21 7.22 -10.25
CA TYR A 99 7.09 6.08 -10.51
C TYR A 99 6.27 4.88 -10.98
N ASN A 100 6.50 4.43 -12.20
CA ASN A 100 5.86 3.23 -12.75
C ASN A 100 6.44 1.94 -12.13
N GLU A 101 7.69 1.98 -11.66
CA GLU A 101 8.36 0.82 -11.08
C GLU A 101 9.43 1.26 -10.08
N VAL A 102 9.40 0.69 -8.87
CA VAL A 102 10.45 0.84 -7.87
C VAL A 102 10.89 -0.56 -7.45
N SER A 103 12.17 -0.88 -7.64
CA SER A 103 12.74 -2.16 -7.22
C SER A 103 12.51 -2.37 -5.72
N CYS A 104 11.72 -3.38 -5.37
CA CYS A 104 11.37 -3.67 -3.99
C CYS A 104 12.32 -4.73 -3.42
N SER A 105 13.20 -4.34 -2.50
CA SER A 105 14.12 -5.28 -1.86
C SER A 105 13.40 -6.40 -1.11
N ARG A 106 12.19 -6.13 -0.57
CA ARG A 106 11.33 -7.16 0.07
C ARG A 106 10.87 -8.22 -0.92
N LEU A 107 10.43 -7.83 -2.12
CA LEU A 107 10.05 -8.78 -3.17
C LEU A 107 11.25 -9.64 -3.62
N GLY A 108 12.44 -9.04 -3.70
CA GLY A 108 13.68 -9.76 -4.00
C GLY A 108 14.04 -10.80 -2.93
N SER A 109 13.68 -10.55 -1.67
CA SER A 109 14.01 -11.40 -0.51
C SER A 109 12.92 -12.45 -0.23
N ALA A 110 11.74 -12.31 -0.81
CA ALA A 110 10.60 -13.20 -0.58
C ALA A 110 10.86 -14.60 -1.14
N SER A 111 10.63 -15.61 -0.31
CA SER A 111 10.74 -17.02 -0.68
C SER A 111 9.35 -17.62 -0.89
N GLY A 112 9.12 -18.23 -2.06
CA GLY A 112 7.83 -18.85 -2.42
C GLY A 112 7.13 -18.18 -3.60
N ASP A 113 5.81 -18.40 -3.73
CA ASP A 113 4.99 -17.86 -4.81
C ASP A 113 4.69 -16.37 -4.62
N ARG A 114 5.21 -15.56 -5.54
CA ARG A 114 5.09 -14.10 -5.59
C ARG A 114 4.10 -13.62 -6.65
N ARG A 115 3.35 -14.51 -7.33
CA ARG A 115 2.46 -14.17 -8.45
C ARG A 115 3.12 -13.24 -9.49
N ARG A 116 4.37 -13.55 -9.86
CA ARG A 116 5.21 -12.81 -10.83
C ARG A 116 5.62 -11.39 -10.42
N LEU A 117 5.41 -10.99 -9.16
CA LEU A 117 6.05 -9.80 -8.61
C LEU A 117 7.56 -10.07 -8.47
N ALA A 118 8.40 -9.27 -9.12
CA ALA A 118 9.86 -9.35 -9.07
C ALA A 118 10.47 -7.95 -9.00
#